data_AF-A0A1Q7BST7-F1
#
_entry.id   AF-A0A1Q7BST7-F1
#
_cell.length_a   1.000
_cell.length_b   1.000
_cell.length_c   1.000
_cell.angle_alpha   90.00
_cell.angle_beta   90.00
_cell.angle_gamma   90.00
#
_symmetry.space_group_name_H-M   'P 1'
#
loop_
_entity.id
_entity.type
_entity.pdbx_description
1 polymer ?
#
loop_
_entity_poly.entity_id
_entity_poly.type
_entity_poly.pdbx_seq_one_letter_code
_entity_poly.pdbx_strand_id
1 'polypeptide(L)'
;MSRMTAYRILVALGIGLLAALAAPASPASAHAALVRTSPVQGTVTQQPPYEIVITFSEHVTAVRDKIHVVGPDGKRVDKSEASINGNELHVPVRIDVPRGTYLVSYRVISADSHPVAAGFSYSVGAPSATAATSGDAPSNGTNRVVAGAVSAARYLSFAGLILVAGPVLVLTALWPQRLSRRAPTRLAFLGLGLVGLSALVDLYLQGPYENGGTLLSTSADDLGAVLGSQYGRVQLARLVAVVGAGLLLPPFLAGKGGKPVQALLAIVGVVGLATWPLSGHPPDANAPVLTVISDAAHVASMAIWLGGLVMLTVFLLRRANERELDAILPVWSNWAALAVTVLVLAGTAEALIEVVTLDALLHTTYGKLLLIKIGLLALVLAVAAISRRQVQRRAAANPGVRRLRRAVLVEIAGAVLVLGLASVLVQTAPARNAVASPAQAADRGIFSTTLNSELFQLQLDIEPLKTGNNEVHLYAYTRNGAPLVVKEWKVGAALPAQGIEPIDVPVLRLTDSHASGTVTLPAKGDWRFSFTLRISDFDEATVTTVATVK
;
A
#
# COMPACT_ATOMS: atom_id res chain seq x y z
N MET A 1 -6.61 21.16 -35.08
CA MET A 1 -7.26 19.94 -34.54
C MET A 1 -8.76 20.10 -34.61
N SER A 2 -9.42 19.27 -35.41
CA SER A 2 -10.88 19.18 -35.41
C SER A 2 -11.34 18.49 -34.11
N ARG A 3 -12.63 18.62 -33.75
CA ARG A 3 -13.20 17.88 -32.60
C ARG A 3 -12.94 16.37 -32.72
N MET A 4 -12.91 15.87 -33.95
CA MET A 4 -12.64 14.48 -34.29
C MET A 4 -11.19 14.08 -34.02
N THR A 5 -10.22 14.97 -34.25
CA THR A 5 -8.80 14.72 -33.92
C THR A 5 -8.58 14.65 -32.41
N ALA A 6 -9.20 15.54 -31.64
CA ALA A 6 -9.07 15.54 -30.17
C ALA A 6 -9.72 14.31 -29.53
N TYR A 7 -10.89 13.89 -30.04
CA TYR A 7 -11.55 12.67 -29.61
C TYR A 7 -10.71 11.42 -29.92
N ARG A 8 -10.16 11.31 -31.13
CA ARG A 8 -9.26 10.22 -31.52
C ARG A 8 -8.01 10.15 -30.64
N ILE A 9 -7.44 11.29 -30.25
CA ILE A 9 -6.28 11.33 -29.34
C ILE A 9 -6.68 10.89 -27.94
N LEU A 10 -7.81 11.36 -27.39
CA LEU A 10 -8.29 10.92 -26.07
C LEU A 10 -8.63 9.42 -26.05
N VAL A 11 -9.22 8.89 -27.12
CA VAL A 11 -9.48 7.46 -27.26
C VAL A 11 -8.17 6.68 -27.40
N ALA A 12 -7.21 7.14 -28.20
CA ALA A 12 -5.91 6.50 -28.35
C ALA A 12 -5.09 6.55 -27.05
N LEU A 13 -5.17 7.64 -26.28
CA LEU A 13 -4.54 7.74 -24.96
C LEU A 13 -5.25 6.86 -23.93
N GLY A 14 -6.58 6.74 -23.99
CA GLY A 14 -7.34 5.82 -23.15
C GLY A 14 -7.02 4.36 -23.47
N ILE A 15 -6.92 4.00 -24.75
CA ILE A 15 -6.51 2.66 -25.20
C ILE A 15 -5.04 2.40 -24.85
N GLY A 16 -4.15 3.39 -25.03
CA GLY A 16 -2.74 3.29 -24.66
C GLY A 16 -2.54 3.14 -23.16
N LEU A 17 -3.33 3.84 -22.35
CA LEU A 17 -3.38 3.65 -20.90
C LEU A 17 -3.89 2.23 -20.58
N LEU A 18 -5.03 1.80 -21.12
CA LEU A 18 -5.55 0.44 -20.92
C LEU A 18 -4.55 -0.66 -21.35
N ALA A 19 -3.79 -0.43 -22.43
CA ALA A 19 -2.75 -1.34 -22.89
C ALA A 19 -1.51 -1.34 -21.99
N ALA A 20 -1.11 -0.17 -21.45
CA ALA A 20 -0.05 -0.07 -20.46
C ALA A 20 -0.45 -0.69 -19.11
N LEU A 21 -1.72 -0.57 -18.72
CA LEU A 21 -2.34 -1.27 -17.59
C LEU A 21 -2.40 -2.79 -17.78
N ALA A 22 -2.47 -3.24 -19.04
CA ALA A 22 -2.47 -4.65 -19.41
C ALA A 22 -1.06 -5.21 -19.67
N ALA A 23 -0.02 -4.36 -19.66
CA ALA A 23 1.36 -4.81 -19.82
C ALA A 23 1.76 -5.69 -18.61
N PRO A 24 2.52 -6.77 -18.82
CA PRO A 24 2.87 -7.69 -17.76
C PRO A 24 3.81 -7.00 -16.76
N ALA A 25 3.27 -6.52 -15.66
CA ALA A 25 4.04 -6.29 -14.45
C ALA A 25 4.40 -7.67 -13.87
N SER A 26 5.70 -7.92 -13.67
CA SER A 26 6.17 -9.03 -12.86
C SER A 26 5.46 -8.98 -11.49
N PRO A 27 5.02 -10.11 -10.92
CA PRO A 27 4.36 -10.10 -9.62
C PRO A 27 5.38 -9.71 -8.55
N ALA A 28 5.48 -8.42 -8.26
CA ALA A 28 6.07 -7.89 -7.04
C ALA A 28 4.91 -7.44 -6.16
N SER A 29 4.11 -8.41 -5.69
CA SER A 29 3.02 -8.16 -4.75
C SER A 29 3.46 -8.60 -3.37
N ALA A 30 4.15 -7.71 -2.69
CA ALA A 30 4.40 -7.84 -1.26
C ALA A 30 3.93 -6.53 -0.59
N HIS A 31 2.63 -6.24 -0.74
CA HIS A 31 1.93 -5.59 0.38
C HIS A 31 2.14 -6.48 1.61
N ALA A 32 2.30 -5.92 2.81
CA ALA A 32 2.80 -6.61 4.01
C ALA A 32 3.83 -7.71 3.70
N ALA A 33 5.07 -7.30 3.42
CA ALA A 33 6.11 -8.26 3.08
C ALA A 33 6.34 -9.22 4.23
N LEU A 34 6.50 -10.50 3.90
CA LEU A 34 7.03 -11.48 4.86
C LEU A 34 8.38 -10.94 5.33
N VAL A 35 8.64 -10.95 6.63
CA VAL A 35 9.94 -10.57 7.20
C VAL A 35 10.64 -11.81 7.72
N ARG A 36 9.91 -12.64 8.48
CA ARG A 36 10.46 -13.83 9.14
C ARG A 36 9.39 -14.89 9.35
N THR A 37 9.83 -16.14 9.46
CA THR A 37 9.00 -17.26 9.92
C THR A 37 9.67 -18.00 11.06
N SER A 38 8.86 -18.59 11.94
CA SER A 38 9.27 -19.60 12.91
C SER A 38 8.34 -20.81 12.76
N PRO A 39 8.83 -22.00 12.39
CA PRO A 39 10.21 -22.31 11.99
C PRO A 39 10.68 -21.49 10.79
N VAL A 40 12.01 -21.30 10.68
CA VAL A 40 12.60 -20.61 9.54
C VAL A 40 12.30 -21.39 8.26
N GLN A 41 11.84 -20.68 7.22
CA GLN A 41 11.53 -21.27 5.92
C GLN A 41 12.70 -22.10 5.40
N GLY A 42 12.38 -23.32 4.93
CA GLY A 42 13.32 -24.27 4.35
C GLY A 42 14.15 -25.06 5.37
N THR A 43 14.01 -24.79 6.68
CA THR A 43 14.81 -25.48 7.71
C THR A 43 14.22 -26.83 8.10
N VAL A 44 15.06 -27.65 8.73
CA VAL A 44 14.68 -28.92 9.35
C VAL A 44 14.73 -28.76 10.87
N THR A 45 13.57 -28.85 11.53
CA THR A 45 13.48 -28.88 12.99
C THR A 45 13.55 -30.32 13.48
N GLN A 46 14.06 -30.55 14.71
CA GLN A 46 14.16 -31.91 15.26
C GLN A 46 12.81 -32.46 15.75
N GLN A 47 11.97 -31.56 16.24
CA GLN A 47 10.65 -31.84 16.79
C GLN A 47 9.60 -30.92 16.14
N PRO A 48 8.32 -31.34 16.10
CA PRO A 48 7.26 -30.50 15.56
C PRO A 48 7.00 -29.31 16.50
N PRO A 49 6.84 -28.09 15.95
CA PRO A 49 6.52 -26.92 16.76
C PRO A 49 5.06 -26.99 17.27
N TYR A 50 4.74 -26.34 18.38
CA TYR A 50 3.36 -26.14 18.85
C TYR A 50 2.61 -25.09 18.04
N GLU A 51 3.35 -24.15 17.45
CA GLU A 51 2.82 -23.01 16.72
C GLU A 51 3.79 -22.60 15.61
N ILE A 52 3.24 -22.07 14.52
CA ILE A 52 3.99 -21.41 13.46
C ILE A 52 3.74 -19.91 13.59
N VAL A 53 4.81 -19.12 13.61
CA VAL A 53 4.74 -17.66 13.67
C VAL A 53 5.25 -17.08 12.36
N ILE A 54 4.49 -16.15 11.77
CA ILE A 54 4.82 -15.46 10.53
C ILE A 54 4.82 -13.96 10.81
N THR A 55 5.99 -13.33 10.75
CA THR A 55 6.16 -11.90 11.01
C THR A 55 6.19 -11.13 9.68
N PHE A 56 5.41 -10.04 9.59
CA PHE A 56 5.27 -9.18 8.42
C PHE A 56 5.90 -7.79 8.64
N SER A 57 6.09 -7.03 7.56
CA SER A 57 6.66 -5.66 7.61
C SER A 57 5.69 -4.62 8.18
N GLU A 58 4.41 -4.96 8.26
CA GLU A 58 3.34 -4.10 8.76
C GLU A 58 2.20 -4.92 9.37
N HIS A 59 1.24 -4.25 9.99
CA HIS A 59 0.05 -4.88 10.54
C HIS A 59 -0.73 -5.65 9.47
N VAL A 60 -1.27 -6.82 9.84
CA VAL A 60 -2.07 -7.66 8.95
C VAL A 60 -3.37 -8.10 9.60
N THR A 61 -4.33 -8.57 8.80
CA THR A 61 -5.54 -9.25 9.26
C THR A 61 -5.66 -10.61 8.56
N ALA A 62 -6.13 -11.64 9.25
CA ALA A 62 -6.23 -12.98 8.68
C ALA A 62 -7.44 -13.08 7.76
N VAL A 63 -7.27 -13.72 6.60
CA VAL A 63 -8.42 -14.11 5.79
C VAL A 63 -8.95 -15.44 6.30
N ARG A 64 -10.22 -15.43 6.70
CA ARG A 64 -10.91 -16.60 7.24
C ARG A 64 -10.78 -17.80 6.31
N ASP A 65 -10.52 -18.98 6.88
CA ASP A 65 -10.40 -20.25 6.16
C ASP A 65 -9.34 -20.26 5.02
N LYS A 66 -8.32 -19.39 5.09
CA LYS A 66 -7.21 -19.33 4.12
C LYS A 66 -5.83 -19.51 4.72
N ILE A 67 -5.76 -19.95 5.98
CA ILE A 67 -4.54 -20.33 6.66
C ILE A 67 -4.57 -21.84 6.83
N HIS A 68 -3.59 -22.52 6.24
CA HIS A 68 -3.51 -23.96 6.21
C HIS A 68 -2.08 -24.42 6.43
N VAL A 69 -1.91 -25.45 7.25
CA VAL A 69 -0.64 -26.15 7.41
C VAL A 69 -0.89 -27.61 7.06
N VAL A 70 -0.24 -28.09 6.00
CA VAL A 70 -0.42 -29.44 5.46
C VAL A 70 0.82 -30.26 5.74
N GLY A 71 0.63 -31.43 6.36
CA GLY A 71 1.70 -32.36 6.68
C GLY A 71 2.14 -33.25 5.51
N PRO A 72 3.18 -34.06 5.72
CA PRO A 72 3.72 -35.00 4.72
C PRO A 72 2.71 -36.00 4.16
N ASP A 73 1.67 -36.32 4.94
CA ASP A 73 0.59 -37.22 4.58
C ASP A 73 -0.57 -36.53 3.82
N GLY A 74 -0.41 -35.24 3.49
CA GLY A 74 -1.42 -34.43 2.82
C GLY A 74 -2.55 -33.95 3.73
N LYS A 75 -2.50 -34.24 5.04
CA LYS A 75 -3.55 -33.82 5.98
C LYS A 75 -3.25 -32.47 6.61
N ARG A 76 -4.30 -31.71 6.91
CA ARG A 76 -4.19 -30.45 7.66
C ARG A 76 -3.80 -30.73 9.11
N VAL A 77 -2.80 -30.00 9.61
CA VAL A 77 -2.30 -30.05 10.99
C VAL A 77 -2.52 -28.76 11.77
N ASP A 78 -2.95 -27.69 11.10
CA ASP A 78 -3.34 -26.43 11.74
C ASP A 78 -4.64 -26.56 12.54
N LYS A 79 -4.73 -25.78 13.62
CA LYS A 79 -5.94 -25.62 14.43
C LYS A 79 -6.72 -24.38 13.95
N SER A 80 -8.02 -24.32 14.24
CA SER A 80 -8.92 -23.25 13.78
C SER A 80 -8.69 -21.87 14.42
N GLU A 81 -7.71 -21.73 15.31
CA GLU A 81 -7.51 -20.56 16.18
C GLU A 81 -6.29 -19.73 15.76
N ALA A 82 -6.06 -19.56 14.45
CA ALA A 82 -5.02 -18.64 14.01
C ALA A 82 -5.33 -17.23 14.55
N SER A 83 -4.35 -16.61 15.20
CA SER A 83 -4.50 -15.31 15.83
C SER A 83 -3.47 -14.33 15.28
N ILE A 84 -3.78 -13.04 15.36
CA ILE A 84 -2.86 -11.99 14.94
C ILE A 84 -2.58 -11.07 16.11
N ASN A 85 -1.31 -10.77 16.28
CA ASN A 85 -0.83 -9.75 17.19
C ASN A 85 0.03 -8.75 16.41
N GLY A 86 -0.55 -7.62 16.05
CA GLY A 86 0.14 -6.60 15.26
C GLY A 86 0.53 -7.08 13.87
N ASN A 87 1.83 -7.27 13.64
CA ASN A 87 2.40 -7.77 12.40
C ASN A 87 2.77 -9.26 12.46
N GLU A 88 2.37 -10.00 13.50
CA GLU A 88 2.64 -11.43 13.63
C GLU A 88 1.36 -12.25 13.49
N LEU A 89 1.39 -13.25 12.61
CA LEU A 89 0.39 -14.28 12.47
C LEU A 89 0.84 -15.54 13.21
N HIS A 90 0.05 -15.94 14.19
CA HIS A 90 0.24 -17.09 15.07
C HIS A 90 -0.68 -18.22 14.64
N VAL A 91 -0.12 -19.36 14.26
CA VAL A 91 -0.87 -20.52 13.74
C VAL A 91 -0.59 -21.74 14.60
N PRO A 92 -1.46 -22.04 15.58
CA PRO A 92 -1.33 -23.22 16.41
C PRO A 92 -1.45 -24.49 15.57
N VAL A 93 -0.56 -25.46 15.79
CA VAL A 93 -0.54 -26.74 15.08
C VAL A 93 -0.61 -27.92 16.04
N ARG A 94 -0.94 -29.09 15.49
CA ARG A 94 -0.86 -30.36 16.22
C ARG A 94 0.59 -30.82 16.33
N ILE A 95 0.94 -31.47 17.44
CA ILE A 95 2.28 -32.00 17.72
C ILE A 95 2.40 -33.51 17.46
N ASP A 96 1.27 -34.22 17.42
CA ASP A 96 1.15 -35.63 17.06
C ASP A 96 1.17 -35.79 15.53
N VAL A 97 2.25 -35.32 14.92
CA VAL A 97 2.34 -35.14 13.48
C VAL A 97 3.51 -35.92 12.89
N PRO A 98 3.37 -36.46 11.66
CA PRO A 98 4.37 -37.34 11.06
C PRO A 98 5.63 -36.57 10.66
N ARG A 99 6.81 -37.18 10.84
CA ARG A 99 8.07 -36.61 10.35
C ARG A 99 8.06 -36.45 8.82
N GLY A 100 8.66 -35.39 8.32
CA GLY A 100 8.70 -35.04 6.90
C GLY A 100 8.56 -33.54 6.63
N THR A 101 8.33 -33.19 5.36
CA THR A 101 8.11 -31.82 4.89
C THR A 101 6.66 -31.35 5.09
N TYR A 102 6.49 -30.15 5.63
CA TYR A 102 5.22 -29.46 5.82
C TYR A 102 5.11 -28.27 4.88
N LEU A 103 3.91 -27.99 4.40
CA LEU A 103 3.56 -26.81 3.62
C LEU A 103 2.68 -25.88 4.45
N VAL A 104 3.16 -24.66 4.66
CA VAL A 104 2.39 -23.56 5.24
C VAL A 104 1.88 -22.70 4.09
N SER A 105 0.57 -22.50 4.03
CA SER A 105 -0.10 -21.61 3.08
C SER A 105 -0.93 -20.61 3.86
N TYR A 106 -0.78 -19.33 3.56
CA TYR A 106 -1.52 -18.28 4.23
C TYR A 106 -2.04 -17.23 3.26
N ARG A 107 -3.11 -16.56 3.67
CA ARG A 107 -3.61 -15.34 3.05
C ARG A 107 -4.00 -14.35 4.14
N VAL A 108 -3.42 -13.17 4.07
CA VAL A 108 -3.64 -12.07 5.00
C VAL A 108 -3.99 -10.79 4.23
N ILE A 109 -4.53 -9.80 4.91
CA ILE A 109 -4.85 -8.47 4.39
C ILE A 109 -3.91 -7.49 5.09
N SER A 110 -3.09 -6.75 4.35
CA SER A 110 -2.23 -5.70 4.87
C SER A 110 -3.03 -4.53 5.46
N ALA A 111 -2.33 -3.69 6.22
CA ALA A 111 -2.84 -2.45 6.77
C ALA A 111 -3.57 -1.57 5.73
N ASP A 112 -3.11 -1.58 4.48
CA ASP A 112 -3.67 -0.80 3.37
C ASP A 112 -4.76 -1.51 2.56
N SER A 113 -5.39 -2.53 3.16
CA SER A 113 -6.52 -3.29 2.60
C SER A 113 -6.18 -4.12 1.35
N HIS A 114 -4.92 -4.48 1.16
CA HIS A 114 -4.49 -5.35 0.07
C HIS A 114 -4.20 -6.79 0.53
N PRO A 115 -4.66 -7.81 -0.20
CA PRO A 115 -4.42 -9.19 0.15
C PRO A 115 -3.02 -9.64 -0.24
N VAL A 116 -2.45 -10.48 0.61
CA VAL A 116 -1.12 -11.07 0.48
C VAL A 116 -1.29 -12.56 0.66
N ALA A 117 -0.94 -13.32 -0.37
CA ALA A 117 -1.01 -14.77 -0.35
C ALA A 117 0.37 -15.32 -0.66
N ALA A 118 0.87 -16.19 0.21
CA ALA A 118 2.12 -16.89 -0.01
C ALA A 118 2.08 -18.25 0.68
N GLY A 119 3.11 -19.04 0.42
CA GLY A 119 3.35 -20.26 1.16
C GLY A 119 4.84 -20.53 1.29
N PHE A 120 5.20 -21.28 2.31
CA PHE A 120 6.56 -21.74 2.54
C PHE A 120 6.55 -23.14 3.12
N SER A 121 7.70 -23.82 3.07
CA SER A 121 7.85 -25.16 3.62
C SER A 121 8.89 -25.19 4.73
N TYR A 122 8.73 -26.10 5.69
CA TYR A 122 9.74 -26.52 6.66
C TYR A 122 9.68 -28.04 6.82
N SER A 123 10.68 -28.67 7.44
CA SER A 123 10.67 -30.12 7.67
C SER A 123 10.84 -30.46 9.14
N VAL A 124 10.27 -31.59 9.57
CA VAL A 124 10.45 -32.13 10.93
C VAL A 124 11.20 -33.46 10.85
N GLY A 125 12.34 -33.56 11.52
CA GLY A 125 13.24 -34.71 11.57
C GLY A 125 14.07 -34.89 10.30
N ALA A 126 13.41 -35.03 9.15
CA ALA A 126 14.05 -35.12 7.84
C ALA A 126 13.10 -34.61 6.74
N PRO A 127 13.61 -34.08 5.62
CA PRO A 127 12.79 -33.77 4.45
C PRO A 127 12.14 -35.03 3.87
N SER A 128 10.90 -34.89 3.37
CA SER A 128 10.21 -35.97 2.66
C SER A 128 10.90 -36.31 1.34
N ALA A 129 10.90 -37.60 0.96
CA ALA A 129 11.51 -38.08 -0.30
C ALA A 129 10.83 -37.53 -1.56
N THR A 130 9.53 -37.20 -1.48
CA THR A 130 8.87 -36.38 -2.48
C THR A 130 9.44 -34.98 -2.35
N ALA A 131 10.28 -34.58 -3.31
CA ALA A 131 10.63 -33.17 -3.45
C ALA A 131 9.32 -32.38 -3.51
N ALA A 132 9.00 -31.64 -2.45
CA ALA A 132 8.19 -30.46 -2.63
C ALA A 132 8.98 -29.67 -3.67
N THR A 133 8.49 -29.63 -4.91
CA THR A 133 9.04 -28.71 -5.90
C THR A 133 9.02 -27.36 -5.21
N SER A 134 10.20 -26.85 -4.85
CA SER A 134 10.45 -25.45 -4.55
C SER A 134 10.26 -24.58 -5.81
N GLY A 135 9.59 -25.10 -6.83
CA GLY A 135 9.14 -24.36 -8.00
C GLY A 135 7.85 -23.67 -7.63
N ASP A 136 7.95 -22.34 -7.52
CA ASP A 136 6.85 -21.40 -7.69
C ASP A 136 5.50 -21.97 -7.24
N ALA A 137 5.20 -21.85 -5.95
CA ALA A 137 3.79 -21.88 -5.52
C ALA A 137 3.04 -21.01 -6.54
N PRO A 138 2.02 -21.54 -7.25
CA PRO A 138 1.37 -20.81 -8.33
C PRO A 138 1.02 -19.45 -7.77
N SER A 139 1.37 -18.40 -8.50
CA SER A 139 1.16 -17.00 -8.12
C SER A 139 -0.35 -16.77 -7.96
N ASN A 140 -0.91 -17.23 -6.84
CA ASN A 140 -2.32 -17.14 -6.51
C ASN A 140 -2.55 -15.84 -5.73
N GLY A 141 -1.92 -14.78 -6.26
CA GLY A 141 -2.36 -13.43 -6.02
C GLY A 141 -3.77 -13.23 -6.55
N THR A 142 -4.36 -12.10 -6.21
CA THR A 142 -5.72 -11.78 -6.63
C THR A 142 -5.92 -11.94 -8.14
N ASN A 143 -7.07 -12.47 -8.54
CA ASN A 143 -7.44 -12.62 -9.94
C ASN A 143 -7.24 -11.28 -10.69
N ARG A 144 -6.54 -11.31 -11.83
CA ARG A 144 -6.18 -10.12 -12.60
C ARG A 144 -7.40 -9.28 -13.02
N VAL A 145 -8.50 -9.94 -13.33
CA VAL A 145 -9.75 -9.26 -13.70
C VAL A 145 -10.32 -8.52 -12.50
N VAL A 146 -10.29 -9.13 -11.31
CA VAL A 146 -10.72 -8.48 -10.06
C VAL A 146 -9.79 -7.31 -9.73
N ALA A 147 -8.46 -7.49 -9.80
CA ALA A 147 -7.50 -6.42 -9.56
C ALA A 147 -7.65 -5.23 -10.53
N GLY A 148 -7.89 -5.52 -11.82
CA GLY A 148 -8.21 -4.50 -12.83
C GLY A 148 -9.54 -3.80 -12.56
N ALA A 149 -10.56 -4.54 -12.13
CA ALA A 149 -11.86 -3.98 -11.77
C ALA A 149 -11.78 -3.04 -10.55
N VAL A 150 -11.01 -3.41 -9.52
CA VAL A 150 -10.75 -2.53 -8.36
C VAL A 150 -10.01 -1.26 -8.80
N SER A 151 -8.99 -1.39 -9.65
CA SER A 151 -8.27 -0.22 -10.20
C SER A 151 -9.20 0.71 -10.99
N ALA A 152 -10.10 0.13 -11.80
CA ALA A 152 -11.09 0.88 -12.57
C ALA A 152 -12.13 1.57 -11.67
N ALA A 153 -12.62 0.89 -10.63
CA ALA A 153 -13.55 1.47 -9.67
C ALA A 153 -12.91 2.65 -8.91
N ARG A 154 -11.65 2.51 -8.47
CA ARG A 154 -10.87 3.62 -7.88
C ARG A 154 -10.69 4.79 -8.85
N TYR A 155 -10.36 4.52 -10.11
CA TYR A 155 -10.27 5.57 -11.14
C TYR A 155 -11.60 6.32 -11.31
N LEU A 156 -12.72 5.60 -11.38
CA LEU A 156 -14.06 6.18 -11.47
C LEU A 156 -14.42 6.99 -10.22
N SER A 157 -14.00 6.54 -9.04
CA SER A 157 -14.16 7.27 -7.77
C SER A 157 -13.47 8.63 -7.82
N PHE A 158 -12.19 8.68 -8.23
CA PHE A 158 -11.46 9.94 -8.37
C PHE A 158 -12.05 10.84 -9.47
N ALA A 159 -12.43 10.26 -10.61
CA ALA A 159 -13.09 11.00 -11.68
C ALA A 159 -14.43 11.61 -11.20
N GLY A 160 -15.21 10.85 -10.43
CA GLY A 160 -16.42 11.33 -9.80
C GLY A 160 -16.18 12.52 -8.87
N LEU A 161 -15.16 12.42 -8.01
CA LEU A 161 -14.78 13.50 -7.10
C LEU A 161 -14.38 14.79 -7.85
N ILE A 162 -13.57 14.69 -8.91
CA ILE A 162 -13.22 15.81 -9.80
C ILE A 162 -14.48 16.48 -10.35
N LEU A 163 -15.44 15.67 -10.80
CA LEU A 163 -16.69 16.13 -11.39
C LEU A 163 -17.69 16.70 -10.37
N VAL A 164 -17.52 16.43 -9.07
CA VAL A 164 -18.27 17.10 -7.99
C VAL A 164 -17.59 18.42 -7.60
N ALA A 165 -16.29 18.37 -7.29
CA ALA A 165 -15.53 19.50 -6.76
C ALA A 165 -15.49 20.69 -7.74
N GLY A 166 -15.26 20.42 -9.02
CA GLY A 166 -15.20 21.45 -10.06
C GLY A 166 -16.46 22.32 -10.15
N PRO A 167 -17.64 21.73 -10.44
CA PRO A 167 -18.90 22.45 -10.46
C PRO A 167 -19.21 23.17 -9.16
N VAL A 168 -19.02 22.53 -7.99
CA VAL A 168 -19.29 23.16 -6.69
C VAL A 168 -18.46 24.44 -6.51
N LEU A 169 -17.15 24.36 -6.77
CA LEU A 169 -16.24 25.49 -6.63
C LEU A 169 -16.53 26.60 -7.64
N VAL A 170 -16.69 26.26 -8.91
CA VAL A 170 -16.83 27.27 -9.96
C VAL A 170 -18.22 27.89 -9.95
N LEU A 171 -19.30 27.13 -9.71
CA LEU A 171 -20.68 27.66 -9.66
C LEU A 171 -20.89 28.66 -8.52
N THR A 172 -20.14 28.51 -7.43
CA THR A 172 -20.26 29.36 -6.24
C THR A 172 -19.43 30.62 -6.35
N ALA A 173 -18.21 30.53 -6.87
CA ALA A 173 -17.27 31.65 -6.81
C ALA A 173 -17.02 32.37 -8.14
N LEU A 174 -17.03 31.66 -9.26
CA LEU A 174 -16.51 32.18 -10.54
C LEU A 174 -17.53 32.15 -11.68
N TRP A 175 -18.76 31.70 -11.43
CA TRP A 175 -19.73 31.46 -12.50
C TRP A 175 -20.47 32.72 -12.93
N PRO A 176 -20.43 33.09 -14.22
CA PRO A 176 -21.15 34.25 -14.71
C PRO A 176 -22.67 34.10 -14.56
N GLN A 177 -23.33 35.13 -14.02
CA GLN A 177 -24.79 35.12 -13.75
C GLN A 177 -25.63 34.89 -15.02
N ARG A 178 -25.15 35.31 -16.19
CA ARG A 178 -25.80 35.09 -17.48
C ARG A 178 -25.89 33.61 -17.86
N LEU A 179 -24.90 32.80 -17.48
CA LEU A 179 -24.79 31.43 -17.97
C LEU A 179 -25.70 30.48 -17.19
N SER A 180 -26.42 29.63 -17.92
CA SER A 180 -27.27 28.61 -17.31
C SER A 180 -26.46 27.63 -16.45
N ARG A 181 -26.90 27.42 -15.20
CA ARG A 181 -26.30 26.47 -14.25
C ARG A 181 -26.67 25.01 -14.51
N ARG A 182 -27.67 24.73 -15.36
CA ARG A 182 -28.25 23.40 -15.56
C ARG A 182 -27.23 22.32 -15.93
N ALA A 183 -26.37 22.61 -16.91
CA ALA A 183 -25.40 21.61 -17.41
C ALA A 183 -24.26 21.33 -16.41
N PRO A 184 -23.62 22.34 -15.79
CA PRO A 184 -22.70 22.12 -14.67
C PRO A 184 -23.31 21.39 -13.48
N THR A 185 -24.56 21.70 -13.11
CA THR A 185 -25.27 20.98 -12.04
C THR A 185 -25.45 19.50 -12.39
N ARG A 186 -25.86 19.18 -13.63
CA ARG A 186 -25.93 17.78 -14.10
C ARG A 186 -24.57 17.09 -14.06
N LEU A 187 -23.49 17.81 -14.35
CA LEU A 187 -22.12 17.28 -14.26
C LEU A 187 -21.75 16.94 -12.81
N ALA A 188 -22.16 17.78 -11.84
CA ALA A 188 -21.97 17.51 -10.42
C ALA A 188 -22.72 16.23 -9.98
N PHE A 189 -23.97 16.06 -10.41
CA PHE A 189 -24.74 14.83 -10.10
C PHE A 189 -24.19 13.59 -10.81
N LEU A 190 -23.67 13.73 -12.04
CA LEU A 190 -22.94 12.63 -12.69
C LEU A 190 -21.72 12.25 -11.87
N GLY A 191 -20.92 13.22 -11.43
CA GLY A 191 -19.78 12.97 -10.56
C GLY A 191 -20.17 12.28 -9.25
N LEU A 192 -21.23 12.76 -8.60
CA LEU A 192 -21.75 12.20 -7.37
C LEU A 192 -22.23 10.75 -7.57
N GLY A 193 -22.93 10.48 -8.68
CA GLY A 193 -23.35 9.13 -9.07
C GLY A 193 -22.16 8.21 -9.33
N LEU A 194 -21.08 8.71 -9.94
CA LEU A 194 -19.84 7.93 -10.13
C LEU A 194 -19.19 7.57 -8.80
N VAL A 195 -19.08 8.51 -7.84
CA VAL A 195 -18.54 8.23 -6.50
C VAL A 195 -19.38 7.17 -5.79
N GLY A 196 -20.71 7.32 -5.80
CA GLY A 196 -21.61 6.35 -5.18
C GLY A 196 -21.54 4.97 -5.83
N LEU A 197 -21.56 4.91 -7.16
CA LEU A 197 -21.45 3.65 -7.90
C LEU A 197 -20.10 2.97 -7.64
N SER A 198 -18.99 3.72 -7.66
CA SER A 198 -17.67 3.15 -7.37
C SER A 198 -17.60 2.60 -5.94
N ALA A 199 -18.19 3.27 -4.94
CA ALA A 199 -18.21 2.79 -3.57
C ALA A 199 -19.00 1.47 -3.41
N LEU A 200 -20.13 1.33 -4.12
CA LEU A 200 -20.88 0.07 -4.15
C LEU A 200 -20.11 -1.05 -4.86
N VAL A 201 -19.48 -0.74 -5.98
CA VAL A 201 -18.65 -1.69 -6.73
C VAL A 201 -17.45 -2.12 -5.90
N ASP A 202 -16.76 -1.20 -5.23
CA ASP A 202 -15.64 -1.46 -4.34
C ASP A 202 -16.04 -2.37 -3.18
N LEU A 203 -17.17 -2.10 -2.52
CA LEU A 203 -17.71 -2.96 -1.45
C LEU A 203 -17.94 -4.40 -1.92
N TYR A 204 -18.47 -4.57 -3.13
CA TYR A 204 -18.69 -5.89 -3.70
C TYR A 204 -17.38 -6.58 -4.11
N LEU A 205 -16.48 -5.86 -4.78
CA LEU A 205 -15.22 -6.38 -5.29
C LEU A 205 -14.23 -6.71 -4.17
N GLN A 206 -14.34 -6.09 -3.00
CA GLN A 206 -13.43 -6.32 -1.87
C GLN A 206 -13.43 -7.79 -1.43
N GLY A 207 -14.59 -8.48 -1.39
CA GLY A 207 -14.67 -9.89 -1.02
C GLY A 207 -13.83 -10.82 -1.92
N PRO A 208 -14.07 -10.87 -3.24
CA PRO A 208 -13.28 -11.69 -4.16
C PRO A 208 -11.84 -11.18 -4.29
N TYR A 209 -11.60 -9.89 -4.03
CA TYR A 209 -10.27 -9.32 -3.96
C TYR A 209 -9.48 -9.95 -2.79
N GLU A 210 -10.05 -9.91 -1.58
CA GLU A 210 -9.46 -10.42 -0.35
C GLU A 210 -9.30 -11.94 -0.36
N ASN A 211 -10.30 -12.70 -0.82
CA ASN A 211 -10.31 -14.16 -0.72
C ASN A 211 -9.66 -14.90 -1.91
N GLY A 212 -9.26 -14.16 -2.96
CA GLY A 212 -8.64 -14.72 -4.16
C GLY A 212 -9.63 -15.30 -5.18
N GLY A 213 -10.90 -14.92 -5.08
CA GLY A 213 -11.99 -15.36 -5.93
C GLY A 213 -12.03 -14.72 -7.31
N THR A 214 -13.12 -14.99 -8.02
CA THR A 214 -13.45 -14.36 -9.31
C THR A 214 -14.52 -13.28 -9.10
N LEU A 215 -14.81 -12.50 -10.14
CA LEU A 215 -15.81 -11.42 -10.06
C LEU A 215 -17.19 -11.86 -9.54
N LEU A 216 -17.56 -13.14 -9.69
CA LEU A 216 -18.88 -13.65 -9.34
C LEU A 216 -18.88 -14.60 -8.14
N SER A 217 -17.72 -14.81 -7.49
CA SER A 217 -17.59 -15.77 -6.39
C SER A 217 -17.84 -15.17 -5.01
N THR A 218 -18.34 -13.94 -4.92
CA THR A 218 -18.62 -13.28 -3.64
C THR A 218 -19.79 -13.97 -2.94
N SER A 219 -19.55 -14.53 -1.76
CA SER A 219 -20.59 -15.10 -0.90
C SER A 219 -21.22 -14.05 0.03
N ALA A 220 -22.31 -14.41 0.71
CA ALA A 220 -22.92 -13.57 1.73
C ALA A 220 -21.98 -13.37 2.94
N ASP A 221 -21.20 -14.39 3.29
CA ASP A 221 -20.22 -14.33 4.37
C ASP A 221 -19.06 -13.40 4.02
N ASP A 222 -18.58 -13.42 2.77
CA ASP A 222 -17.56 -12.47 2.28
C ASP A 222 -18.07 -11.02 2.40
N LEU A 223 -19.32 -10.75 1.98
CA LEU A 223 -19.92 -9.42 2.10
C LEU A 223 -20.07 -9.01 3.57
N GLY A 224 -20.48 -9.94 4.44
CA GLY A 224 -20.57 -9.70 5.89
C GLY A 224 -19.21 -9.33 6.49
N ALA A 225 -18.15 -10.04 6.11
CA ALA A 225 -16.79 -9.77 6.54
C ALA A 225 -16.30 -8.39 6.06
N VAL A 226 -16.52 -8.06 4.78
CA VAL A 226 -16.17 -6.75 4.21
C VAL A 226 -16.92 -5.63 4.94
N LEU A 227 -18.23 -5.75 5.15
CA LEU A 227 -19.03 -4.72 5.83
C LEU A 227 -18.64 -4.53 7.30
N GLY A 228 -18.19 -5.60 7.97
CA GLY A 228 -17.67 -5.56 9.33
C GLY A 228 -16.27 -4.95 9.44
N SER A 229 -15.50 -4.94 8.36
CA SER A 229 -14.13 -4.39 8.33
C SER A 229 -14.08 -2.87 8.48
N GLN A 230 -12.89 -2.31 8.75
CA GLN A 230 -12.67 -0.86 8.65
C GLN A 230 -12.98 -0.34 7.24
N TYR A 231 -12.48 -1.03 6.21
CA TYR A 231 -12.67 -0.66 4.81
C TYR A 231 -14.16 -0.52 4.46
N GLY A 232 -14.98 -1.52 4.82
CA GLY A 232 -16.41 -1.49 4.57
C GLY A 232 -17.13 -0.36 5.30
N ARG A 233 -16.80 -0.12 6.58
CA ARG A 233 -17.38 1.01 7.34
C ARG A 233 -17.04 2.37 6.74
N VAL A 234 -15.82 2.55 6.22
CA VAL A 234 -15.41 3.78 5.54
C VAL A 234 -16.14 3.97 4.20
N GLN A 235 -16.32 2.89 3.43
CA GLN A 235 -17.11 2.95 2.19
C GLN A 235 -18.60 3.23 2.47
N LEU A 236 -19.17 2.69 3.55
CA LEU A 236 -20.54 3.04 4.00
C LEU A 236 -20.64 4.52 4.38
N ALA A 237 -19.66 5.05 5.12
CA ALA A 237 -19.61 6.49 5.43
C ALA A 237 -19.53 7.35 4.16
N ARG A 238 -18.79 6.91 3.14
CA ARG A 238 -18.73 7.56 1.82
C ARG A 238 -20.11 7.56 1.14
N LEU A 239 -20.84 6.45 1.18
CA LEU A 239 -22.21 6.37 0.64
C LEU A 239 -23.18 7.30 1.37
N VAL A 240 -23.09 7.39 2.70
CA VAL A 240 -23.87 8.36 3.49
C VAL A 240 -23.53 9.79 3.09
N ALA A 241 -22.25 10.12 2.92
CA ALA A 241 -21.82 11.43 2.44
C ALA A 241 -22.33 11.72 1.03
N VAL A 242 -22.35 10.73 0.14
CA VAL A 242 -22.92 10.83 -1.22
C VAL A 242 -24.42 11.17 -1.16
N VAL A 243 -25.19 10.46 -0.34
CA VAL A 243 -26.63 10.74 -0.16
C VAL A 243 -26.85 12.14 0.43
N GLY A 244 -26.10 12.50 1.47
CA GLY A 244 -26.15 13.82 2.10
C GLY A 244 -25.84 14.94 1.09
N ALA A 245 -24.80 14.78 0.29
CA ALA A 245 -24.46 15.73 -0.78
C ALA A 245 -25.56 15.79 -1.85
N GLY A 246 -26.17 14.66 -2.22
CA GLY A 246 -27.28 14.61 -3.17
C GLY A 246 -28.50 15.40 -2.74
N LEU A 247 -28.77 15.45 -1.43
CA LEU A 247 -29.86 16.24 -0.83
C LEU A 247 -29.52 17.73 -0.73
N LEU A 248 -28.26 18.07 -0.44
CA LEU A 248 -27.82 19.44 -0.15
C LEU A 248 -27.37 20.22 -1.40
N LEU A 249 -26.83 19.54 -2.41
CA LEU A 249 -26.36 20.17 -3.65
C LEU A 249 -27.45 20.92 -4.45
N PRO A 250 -28.68 20.40 -4.64
CA PRO A 250 -29.68 21.12 -5.43
C PRO A 250 -29.99 22.54 -4.91
N PRO A 251 -30.38 22.75 -3.63
CA PRO A 251 -30.64 24.09 -3.12
C PRO A 251 -29.37 24.95 -3.09
N PHE A 252 -28.21 24.36 -2.80
CA PHE A 252 -26.92 25.07 -2.78
C PHE A 252 -26.54 25.61 -4.17
N LEU A 253 -26.52 24.76 -5.20
CA LEU A 253 -26.15 25.16 -6.57
C LEU A 253 -27.19 26.10 -7.22
N ALA A 254 -28.45 26.02 -6.78
CA ALA A 254 -29.48 26.98 -7.16
C ALA A 254 -29.28 28.38 -6.52
N GLY A 255 -28.34 28.54 -5.57
CA GLY A 255 -28.17 29.77 -4.81
C GLY A 255 -29.25 30.02 -3.77
N LYS A 256 -30.04 28.99 -3.44
CA LYS A 256 -31.16 29.04 -2.47
C LYS A 256 -30.80 28.42 -1.13
N GLY A 257 -29.64 27.78 -1.02
CA GLY A 257 -29.14 27.20 0.22
C GLY A 257 -28.60 28.30 1.15
N GLY A 258 -29.37 28.61 2.21
CA GLY A 258 -28.90 29.49 3.28
C GLY A 258 -27.71 28.91 4.05
N LYS A 259 -27.18 29.66 5.03
CA LYS A 259 -26.01 29.26 5.86
C LYS A 259 -26.06 27.81 6.38
N PRO A 260 -27.20 27.26 6.84
CA PRO A 260 -27.25 25.88 7.32
C PRO A 260 -26.92 24.84 6.24
N VAL A 261 -27.43 25.01 5.02
CA VAL A 261 -27.13 24.12 3.89
C VAL A 261 -25.66 24.18 3.52
N GLN A 262 -25.07 25.38 3.57
CA GLN A 262 -23.64 25.57 3.28
C GLN A 262 -22.76 24.88 4.33
N ALA A 263 -23.08 25.06 5.63
CA ALA A 263 -22.36 24.43 6.73
C ALA A 263 -22.47 22.89 6.67
N LEU A 264 -23.67 22.36 6.46
CA LEU A 264 -23.88 20.92 6.31
C LEU A 264 -23.15 20.35 5.09
N LEU A 265 -23.19 21.04 3.95
CA LEU A 265 -22.48 20.60 2.75
C LEU A 265 -20.96 20.63 2.94
N ALA A 266 -20.43 21.61 3.68
CA ALA A 266 -19.01 21.66 4.05
C ALA A 266 -18.63 20.47 4.94
N ILE A 267 -19.44 20.15 5.96
CA ILE A 267 -19.24 18.99 6.83
C ILE A 267 -19.27 17.70 6.00
N VAL A 268 -20.29 17.51 5.15
CA VAL A 268 -20.40 16.36 4.26
C VAL A 268 -19.20 16.27 3.31
N GLY A 269 -18.71 17.39 2.80
CA GLY A 269 -17.51 17.45 1.96
C GLY A 269 -16.25 17.01 2.68
N VAL A 270 -16.05 17.48 3.93
CA VAL A 270 -14.90 17.08 4.77
C VAL A 270 -14.97 15.60 5.12
N VAL A 271 -16.13 15.13 5.59
CA VAL A 271 -16.35 13.71 5.93
C VAL A 271 -16.14 12.83 4.70
N GLY A 272 -16.73 13.21 3.56
CA GLY A 272 -16.57 12.50 2.30
C GLY A 272 -15.10 12.42 1.86
N LEU A 273 -14.38 13.54 1.90
CA LEU A 273 -12.95 13.59 1.54
C LEU A 273 -12.09 12.72 2.46
N ALA A 274 -12.36 12.71 3.76
CA ALA A 274 -11.62 11.88 4.73
C ALA A 274 -11.76 10.38 4.46
N THR A 275 -12.80 9.94 3.74
CA THR A 275 -12.99 8.51 3.45
C THR A 275 -11.93 7.91 2.51
N TRP A 276 -11.18 8.70 1.73
CA TRP A 276 -10.10 8.16 0.91
C TRP A 276 -8.89 7.70 1.76
N PRO A 277 -8.24 8.58 2.54
CA PRO A 277 -7.11 8.18 3.38
C PRO A 277 -7.47 7.12 4.41
N LEU A 278 -8.66 7.21 5.02
CA LEU A 278 -9.10 6.26 6.05
C LEU A 278 -9.41 4.86 5.50
N SER A 279 -9.60 4.72 4.17
CA SER A 279 -9.83 3.42 3.55
C SER A 279 -8.53 2.63 3.32
N GLY A 280 -7.38 3.29 3.30
CA GLY A 280 -6.07 2.69 3.00
C GLY A 280 -5.07 2.71 4.16
N HIS A 281 -5.43 3.25 5.33
CA HIS A 281 -4.52 3.27 6.49
C HIS A 281 -5.29 2.98 7.78
N PRO A 282 -4.84 2.00 8.60
CA PRO A 282 -5.39 1.80 9.92
C PRO A 282 -4.96 2.95 10.84
N PRO A 283 -5.74 3.25 11.90
CA PRO A 283 -5.42 4.29 12.87
C PRO A 283 -4.04 4.14 13.51
N ASP A 284 -3.51 2.92 13.55
CA ASP A 284 -2.29 2.55 14.29
C ASP A 284 -1.03 2.53 13.40
N ALA A 285 -1.10 3.07 12.18
CA ALA A 285 0.06 3.19 11.29
C ALA A 285 1.14 4.14 11.85
N ASN A 286 2.40 3.96 11.44
CA ASN A 286 3.48 4.90 11.79
C ASN A 286 3.18 6.30 11.20
N ALA A 287 3.14 7.34 12.04
CA ALA A 287 2.79 8.72 11.69
C ALA A 287 1.39 8.89 11.03
N PRO A 288 0.31 8.38 11.66
CA PRO A 288 -0.99 8.23 11.01
C PRO A 288 -1.62 9.57 10.64
N VAL A 289 -1.38 10.61 11.45
CA VAL A 289 -1.87 11.96 11.23
C VAL A 289 -1.25 12.60 9.98
N LEU A 290 0.07 12.45 9.77
CA LEU A 290 0.74 13.06 8.64
C LEU A 290 0.28 12.42 7.32
N THR A 291 0.21 11.09 7.27
CA THR A 291 -0.27 10.35 6.09
C THR A 291 -1.71 10.73 5.76
N VAL A 292 -2.62 10.72 6.75
CA VAL A 292 -4.03 11.06 6.52
C VAL A 292 -4.19 12.51 6.03
N ILE A 293 -3.48 13.48 6.64
CA ILE A 293 -3.56 14.89 6.23
C ILE A 293 -2.94 15.09 4.85
N SER A 294 -1.81 14.46 4.58
CA SER A 294 -1.10 14.57 3.31
C SER A 294 -1.94 14.00 2.17
N ASP A 295 -2.45 12.78 2.30
CA ASP A 295 -3.31 12.17 1.29
C ASP A 295 -4.62 12.96 1.09
N ALA A 296 -5.29 13.40 2.17
CA ALA A 296 -6.45 14.27 2.07
C ALA A 296 -6.15 15.59 1.32
N ALA A 297 -5.01 16.22 1.62
CA ALA A 297 -4.57 17.44 0.95
C ALA A 297 -4.23 17.18 -0.53
N HIS A 298 -3.60 16.05 -0.85
CA HIS A 298 -3.26 15.64 -2.20
C HIS A 298 -4.52 15.42 -3.04
N VAL A 299 -5.47 14.62 -2.54
CA VAL A 299 -6.75 14.30 -3.20
C VAL A 299 -7.61 15.55 -3.35
N ALA A 300 -7.74 16.39 -2.31
CA ALA A 300 -8.49 17.64 -2.39
C ALA A 300 -7.91 18.60 -3.45
N SER A 301 -6.60 18.77 -3.45
CA SER A 301 -5.90 19.65 -4.39
C SER A 301 -6.05 19.16 -5.84
N MET A 302 -5.97 17.85 -6.05
CA MET A 302 -6.24 17.21 -7.34
C MET A 302 -7.67 17.48 -7.80
N ALA A 303 -8.66 17.28 -6.92
CA ALA A 303 -10.08 17.48 -7.24
C ALA A 303 -10.39 18.96 -7.57
N ILE A 304 -9.84 19.90 -6.80
CA ILE A 304 -9.97 21.34 -7.03
C ILE A 304 -9.36 21.74 -8.37
N TRP A 305 -8.09 21.39 -8.59
CA TRP A 305 -7.34 21.78 -9.79
C TRP A 305 -7.98 21.19 -11.06
N LEU A 306 -8.14 19.87 -11.11
CA LEU A 306 -8.66 19.20 -12.30
C LEU A 306 -10.15 19.49 -12.50
N GLY A 307 -10.94 19.58 -11.43
CA GLY A 307 -12.36 19.87 -11.51
C GLY A 307 -12.62 21.26 -12.11
N GLY A 308 -11.86 22.27 -11.68
CA GLY A 308 -11.98 23.60 -12.27
C GLY A 308 -11.40 23.68 -13.69
N LEU A 309 -10.38 22.90 -14.06
CA LEU A 309 -9.94 22.78 -15.47
C LEU A 309 -11.03 22.20 -16.37
N VAL A 310 -11.78 21.19 -15.89
CA VAL A 310 -12.94 20.64 -16.60
C VAL A 310 -13.99 21.74 -16.79
N MET A 311 -14.33 22.47 -15.73
CA MET A 311 -15.29 23.57 -15.80
C MET A 311 -14.86 24.69 -16.76
N LEU A 312 -13.58 25.05 -16.72
CA LEU A 312 -12.97 26.04 -17.60
C LEU A 312 -13.09 25.60 -19.07
N THR A 313 -12.77 24.34 -19.37
CA THR A 313 -12.66 23.85 -20.76
C THR A 313 -13.99 23.46 -21.39
N VAL A 314 -14.89 22.89 -20.59
CA VAL A 314 -16.20 22.41 -21.04
C VAL A 314 -17.19 23.56 -21.15
N PHE A 315 -17.12 24.55 -20.25
CA PHE A 315 -18.10 25.64 -20.19
C PHE A 315 -17.50 27.01 -20.43
N LEU A 316 -16.59 27.49 -19.58
CA LEU A 316 -16.21 28.91 -19.55
C LEU A 316 -15.50 29.35 -20.84
N LEU A 317 -14.45 28.66 -21.28
CA LEU A 317 -13.72 28.96 -22.53
C LEU A 317 -14.58 28.77 -23.80
N ARG A 318 -15.79 28.22 -23.68
CA ARG A 318 -16.72 28.03 -24.81
C ARG A 318 -17.88 29.02 -24.80
N ARG A 319 -18.28 29.55 -23.64
CA ARG A 319 -19.54 30.27 -23.44
C ARG A 319 -19.39 31.62 -22.77
N ALA A 320 -18.33 31.85 -22.01
CA ALA A 320 -18.07 33.13 -21.37
C ALA A 320 -17.58 34.15 -22.41
N ASN A 321 -17.93 35.42 -22.21
CA ASN A 321 -17.42 36.51 -23.05
C ASN A 321 -16.03 36.96 -22.58
N GLU A 322 -15.38 37.85 -23.34
CA GLU A 322 -14.02 38.27 -23.03
C GLU A 322 -13.90 38.95 -21.67
N ARG A 323 -14.81 39.87 -21.33
CA ARG A 323 -14.82 40.56 -20.02
C ARG A 323 -14.92 39.59 -18.85
N GLU A 324 -15.77 38.58 -18.96
CA GLU A 324 -15.89 37.52 -17.95
C GLU A 324 -14.63 36.68 -17.84
N LEU A 325 -14.04 36.31 -18.98
CA LEU A 325 -12.79 35.55 -18.99
C LEU A 325 -11.63 36.35 -18.40
N ASP A 326 -11.55 37.64 -18.67
CA ASP A 326 -10.50 38.51 -18.17
C ASP A 326 -10.61 38.69 -16.64
N ALA A 327 -11.82 38.63 -16.07
CA ALA A 327 -12.03 38.59 -14.62
C ALA A 327 -11.77 37.20 -14.00
N ILE A 328 -12.20 36.13 -14.65
CA ILE A 328 -12.15 34.77 -14.09
C ILE A 328 -10.76 34.14 -14.19
N LEU A 329 -10.08 34.28 -15.33
CA LEU A 329 -8.84 33.56 -15.61
C LEU A 329 -7.70 33.89 -14.62
N PRO A 330 -7.46 35.15 -14.21
CA PRO A 330 -6.42 35.45 -13.22
C PRO A 330 -6.70 34.80 -11.85
N VAL A 331 -7.95 34.87 -11.39
CA VAL A 331 -8.37 34.29 -10.11
C VAL A 331 -8.24 32.77 -10.15
N TRP A 332 -8.80 32.13 -11.18
CA TRP A 332 -8.67 30.69 -11.38
C TRP A 332 -7.21 30.25 -11.47
N SER A 333 -6.38 30.99 -12.22
CA SER A 333 -4.95 30.68 -12.36
C SER A 333 -4.25 30.68 -10.99
N ASN A 334 -4.56 31.62 -10.09
CA ASN A 334 -3.98 31.64 -8.75
C ASN A 334 -4.45 30.46 -7.89
N TRP A 335 -5.74 30.12 -7.94
CA TRP A 335 -6.27 28.95 -7.23
C TRP A 335 -5.67 27.64 -7.74
N ALA A 336 -5.54 27.48 -9.06
CA ALA A 336 -4.90 26.33 -9.67
C ALA A 336 -3.42 26.22 -9.25
N ALA A 337 -2.68 27.34 -9.20
CA ALA A 337 -1.29 27.33 -8.73
C ALA A 337 -1.18 26.93 -7.25
N LEU A 338 -2.06 27.46 -6.38
CA LEU A 338 -2.08 27.07 -4.96
C LEU A 338 -2.39 25.57 -4.81
N ALA A 339 -3.43 25.07 -5.49
CA ALA A 339 -3.79 23.66 -5.45
C ALA A 339 -2.63 22.78 -5.96
N VAL A 340 -1.98 23.14 -7.07
CA VAL A 340 -0.81 22.41 -7.57
C VAL A 340 0.35 22.44 -6.57
N THR A 341 0.62 23.56 -5.91
CA THR A 341 1.67 23.65 -4.89
C THR A 341 1.37 22.70 -3.73
N VAL A 342 0.16 22.72 -3.18
CA VAL A 342 -0.25 21.82 -2.09
C VAL A 342 -0.19 20.36 -2.55
N LEU A 343 -0.63 20.05 -3.77
CA LEU A 343 -0.56 18.73 -4.38
C LEU A 343 0.89 18.20 -4.45
N VAL A 344 1.83 19.02 -4.91
CA VAL A 344 3.24 18.64 -5.02
C VAL A 344 3.86 18.44 -3.63
N LEU A 345 3.59 19.32 -2.67
CA LEU A 345 4.11 19.20 -1.30
C LEU A 345 3.58 17.93 -0.63
N ALA A 346 2.26 17.70 -0.67
CA ALA A 346 1.64 16.50 -0.13
C ALA A 346 2.15 15.23 -0.83
N GLY A 347 2.21 15.24 -2.16
CA GLY A 347 2.72 14.09 -2.92
C GLY A 347 4.20 13.78 -2.67
N THR A 348 4.99 14.79 -2.31
CA THR A 348 6.39 14.62 -1.91
C THR A 348 6.47 14.00 -0.51
N ALA A 349 5.64 14.46 0.45
CA ALA A 349 5.58 13.86 1.77
C ALA A 349 5.18 12.37 1.70
N GLU A 350 4.13 12.04 0.93
CA GLU A 350 3.73 10.66 0.62
C GLU A 350 4.88 9.84 0.03
N ALA A 351 5.56 10.37 -0.99
CA ALA A 351 6.67 9.67 -1.65
C ALA A 351 7.83 9.36 -0.69
N LEU A 352 8.15 10.28 0.23
CA LEU A 352 9.21 10.07 1.22
C LEU A 352 8.82 8.98 2.24
N ILE A 353 7.54 8.93 2.63
CA ILE A 353 7.00 7.94 3.56
C ILE A 353 6.96 6.53 2.92
N GLU A 354 6.59 6.43 1.65
CA GLU A 354 6.37 5.15 0.97
C GLU A 354 7.63 4.54 0.32
N VAL A 355 8.63 5.36 -0.01
CA VAL A 355 9.84 4.91 -0.71
C VAL A 355 11.05 4.74 0.21
N VAL A 356 11.23 5.64 1.19
CA VAL A 356 12.30 5.62 2.21
C VAL A 356 13.74 5.73 1.68
N THR A 357 14.13 5.01 0.61
CA THR A 357 15.51 4.95 0.09
C THR A 357 15.60 5.16 -1.42
N LEU A 358 16.77 5.63 -1.90
CA LEU A 358 17.03 5.78 -3.34
C LEU A 358 17.04 4.45 -4.09
N ASP A 359 17.51 3.39 -3.45
CA ASP A 359 17.51 2.06 -4.05
C ASP A 359 16.08 1.57 -4.31
N ALA A 360 15.20 1.73 -3.32
CA ALA A 360 13.78 1.40 -3.45
C ALA A 360 13.11 2.22 -4.57
N LEU A 361 13.48 3.49 -4.74
CA LEU A 361 12.96 4.34 -5.81
C LEU A 361 13.31 3.82 -7.21
N LEU A 362 14.52 3.31 -7.40
CA LEU A 362 15.04 2.94 -8.71
C LEU A 362 14.73 1.49 -9.10
N HIS A 363 14.72 0.58 -8.12
CA HIS A 363 14.67 -0.85 -8.38
C HIS A 363 13.31 -1.50 -8.12
N THR A 364 12.41 -0.86 -7.35
CA THR A 364 11.05 -1.40 -7.12
C THR A 364 10.08 -1.01 -8.24
N THR A 365 9.03 -1.82 -8.43
CA THR A 365 7.93 -1.50 -9.37
C THR A 365 7.23 -0.21 -8.97
N TYR A 366 6.96 -0.02 -7.67
CA TYR A 366 6.35 1.19 -7.13
C TYR A 366 7.18 2.43 -7.45
N GLY A 367 8.49 2.39 -7.18
CA GLY A 367 9.41 3.49 -7.46
C GLY A 367 9.45 3.86 -8.94
N LYS A 368 9.48 2.88 -9.84
CA LYS A 368 9.41 3.11 -11.29
C LYS A 368 8.10 3.76 -11.73
N LEU A 369 6.95 3.28 -11.24
CA LEU A 369 5.64 3.90 -11.52
C LEU A 369 5.58 5.34 -10.98
N LEU A 370 6.14 5.59 -9.80
CA LEU A 370 6.23 6.92 -9.21
C LEU A 370 7.08 7.86 -10.06
N LEU A 371 8.24 7.42 -10.55
CA LEU A 371 9.09 8.21 -11.44
C LEU A 371 8.38 8.56 -12.76
N ILE A 372 7.64 7.61 -13.34
CA ILE A 372 6.81 7.88 -14.53
C ILE A 372 5.72 8.90 -14.21
N LYS A 373 5.06 8.79 -13.04
CA LYS A 373 4.03 9.74 -12.59
C LYS A 373 4.60 11.14 -12.42
N ILE A 374 5.78 11.26 -11.80
CA ILE A 374 6.49 12.53 -11.61
C ILE A 374 6.88 13.12 -12.98
N GLY A 375 7.42 12.32 -13.89
CA GLY A 375 7.79 12.77 -15.25
C GLY A 375 6.57 13.27 -16.04
N LEU A 376 5.47 12.52 -16.04
CA LEU A 376 4.21 12.94 -16.67
C LEU A 376 3.64 14.21 -16.03
N LEU A 377 3.65 14.29 -14.70
CA LEU A 377 3.22 15.49 -13.98
C LEU A 377 4.09 16.69 -14.36
N ALA A 378 5.41 16.55 -14.42
CA ALA A 378 6.32 17.62 -14.83
C ALA A 378 6.00 18.13 -16.24
N LEU A 379 5.69 17.24 -17.19
CA LEU A 379 5.24 17.61 -18.53
C LEU A 379 3.91 18.39 -18.50
N VAL A 380 2.93 17.95 -17.71
CA VAL A 380 1.66 18.65 -17.53
C VAL A 380 1.89 20.04 -16.93
N LEU A 381 2.75 20.15 -15.90
CA LEU A 381 3.09 21.41 -15.25
C LEU A 381 3.84 22.37 -16.18
N ALA A 382 4.68 21.86 -17.09
CA ALA A 382 5.31 22.69 -18.11
C ALA A 382 4.27 23.31 -19.07
N VAL A 383 3.26 22.54 -19.49
CA VAL A 383 2.13 23.05 -20.27
C VAL A 383 1.30 24.05 -19.45
N ALA A 384 1.02 23.75 -18.19
CA ALA A 384 0.29 24.63 -17.29
C ALA A 384 1.03 25.96 -17.05
N ALA A 385 2.36 25.95 -16.97
CA ALA A 385 3.18 27.16 -16.88
C ALA A 385 3.07 28.02 -18.15
N ILE A 386 3.01 27.38 -19.33
CA ILE A 386 2.75 28.08 -20.60
C ILE A 386 1.34 28.69 -20.60
N SER A 387 0.32 27.94 -20.16
CA SER A 387 -1.06 28.43 -20.02
C SER A 387 -1.14 29.63 -19.05
N ARG A 388 -0.46 29.54 -17.90
CA ARG A 388 -0.38 30.63 -16.91
C ARG A 388 0.26 31.89 -17.50
N ARG A 389 1.38 31.76 -18.22
CA ARG A 389 2.01 32.90 -18.93
C ARG A 389 1.08 33.50 -19.98
N GLN A 390 0.28 32.68 -20.68
CA GLN A 390 -0.71 33.18 -21.65
C GLN A 390 -1.83 33.96 -20.95
N VAL A 391 -2.33 33.49 -19.80
CA VAL A 391 -3.32 34.22 -18.99
C VAL A 391 -2.78 35.57 -18.53
N GLN A 392 -1.55 35.60 -18.01
CA GLN A 392 -0.88 36.84 -17.58
C GLN A 392 -0.66 37.82 -18.75
N ARG A 393 -0.23 37.32 -19.92
CA ARG A 393 -0.08 38.13 -21.12
C ARG A 393 -1.42 38.58 -21.71
N ARG A 394 -2.51 37.81 -21.52
CA ARG A 394 -3.85 38.18 -21.96
C ARG A 394 -4.40 39.37 -21.19
N ALA A 395 -4.18 39.40 -19.89
CA ALA A 395 -4.46 40.58 -19.08
C ALA A 395 -3.73 41.84 -19.60
N ALA A 396 -2.62 41.68 -20.33
CA ALA A 396 -1.82 42.78 -20.87
C ALA A 396 -2.06 43.11 -22.37
N ALA A 397 -2.45 42.15 -23.23
CA ALA A 397 -2.38 42.32 -24.70
C ALA A 397 -3.40 41.50 -25.54
N ASN A 398 -4.44 40.92 -24.93
CA ASN A 398 -5.52 40.20 -25.63
C ASN A 398 -5.16 39.02 -26.61
N PRO A 399 -4.20 38.10 -26.34
CA PRO A 399 -3.95 36.95 -27.22
C PRO A 399 -5.06 35.89 -27.15
N GLY A 400 -5.26 35.18 -28.26
CA GLY A 400 -6.47 34.39 -28.56
C GLY A 400 -6.76 33.14 -27.71
N VAL A 401 -8.01 33.07 -27.23
CA VAL A 401 -8.66 31.97 -26.47
C VAL A 401 -8.42 30.57 -27.05
N ARG A 402 -8.24 30.46 -28.37
CA ARG A 402 -8.06 29.17 -29.07
C ARG A 402 -6.75 28.48 -28.70
N ARG A 403 -5.67 29.23 -28.45
CA ARG A 403 -4.36 28.68 -28.05
C ARG A 403 -4.41 28.18 -26.60
N LEU A 404 -4.97 29.00 -25.71
CA LEU A 404 -5.21 28.63 -24.30
C LEU A 404 -6.04 27.35 -24.20
N ARG A 405 -7.15 27.27 -24.94
CA ARG A 405 -8.00 26.07 -24.96
C ARG A 405 -7.27 24.81 -25.40
N ARG A 406 -6.34 24.90 -26.37
CA ARG A 406 -5.54 23.73 -26.79
C ARG A 406 -4.56 23.30 -25.71
N ALA A 407 -3.90 24.26 -25.06
CA ALA A 407 -2.99 23.96 -23.96
C ALA A 407 -3.72 23.28 -22.79
N VAL A 408 -4.86 23.83 -22.37
CA VAL A 408 -5.67 23.21 -21.30
C VAL A 408 -6.20 21.82 -21.68
N LEU A 409 -6.53 21.57 -22.96
CA LEU A 409 -6.91 20.22 -23.40
C LEU A 409 -5.74 19.22 -23.28
N VAL A 410 -4.52 19.66 -23.54
CA VAL A 410 -3.32 18.83 -23.32
C VAL A 410 -3.10 18.61 -21.83
N GLU A 411 -3.31 19.61 -20.98
CA GLU A 411 -3.26 19.45 -19.52
C GLU A 411 -4.27 18.41 -19.02
N ILE A 412 -5.53 18.46 -19.47
CA ILE A 412 -6.56 17.48 -19.11
C ILE A 412 -6.18 16.08 -19.60
N ALA A 413 -5.67 15.95 -20.83
CA ALA A 413 -5.27 14.65 -21.37
C ALA A 413 -4.10 14.05 -20.56
N GLY A 414 -3.10 14.86 -20.20
CA GLY A 414 -2.02 14.41 -19.33
C GLY A 414 -2.49 14.11 -17.91
N ALA A 415 -3.40 14.90 -17.35
CA ALA A 415 -3.98 14.66 -16.03
C ALA A 415 -4.77 13.35 -15.97
N VAL A 416 -5.50 12.99 -17.03
CA VAL A 416 -6.17 11.69 -17.15
C VAL A 416 -5.17 10.53 -17.09
N LEU A 417 -4.03 10.65 -17.79
CA LEU A 417 -2.97 9.64 -17.75
C LEU A 417 -2.33 9.54 -16.36
N VAL A 418 -2.03 10.69 -15.73
CA VAL A 418 -1.49 10.75 -14.37
C VAL A 418 -2.46 10.12 -13.37
N LEU A 419 -3.77 10.35 -13.52
CA LEU A 419 -4.80 9.76 -12.66
C LEU A 419 -4.92 8.24 -12.86
N GLY A 420 -4.84 7.77 -14.11
CA GLY A 420 -4.79 6.34 -14.42
C GLY A 420 -3.58 5.66 -13.79
N LEU A 421 -2.40 6.27 -13.90
CA LEU A 421 -1.19 5.77 -13.25
C LEU A 421 -1.31 5.81 -11.73
N ALA A 422 -1.93 6.86 -11.16
CA ALA A 422 -2.20 6.92 -9.74
C ALA A 422 -3.10 5.76 -9.28
N SER A 423 -4.17 5.42 -10.01
CA SER A 423 -5.05 4.30 -9.64
C SER A 423 -4.34 2.94 -9.60
N VAL A 424 -3.31 2.74 -10.43
CA VAL A 424 -2.45 1.53 -10.37
C VAL A 424 -1.47 1.61 -9.22
N LEU A 425 -0.87 2.78 -9.03
CA LEU A 425 0.14 2.99 -8.00
C LEU A 425 -0.44 2.74 -6.60
N VAL A 426 -1.69 3.13 -6.34
CA VAL A 426 -2.39 2.81 -5.08
C VAL A 426 -2.67 1.30 -4.92
N GLN A 427 -2.67 0.52 -6.00
CA GLN A 427 -2.81 -0.95 -5.94
C GLN A 427 -1.45 -1.66 -5.86
N THR A 428 -0.34 -0.95 -6.02
CA THR A 428 1.00 -1.51 -6.05
C THR A 428 1.62 -1.46 -4.66
N ALA A 429 2.29 -2.54 -4.24
CA ALA A 429 2.99 -2.60 -2.97
C ALA A 429 3.92 -1.40 -2.77
N PRO A 430 3.82 -0.65 -1.66
CA PRO A 430 4.79 0.37 -1.33
C PRO A 430 6.23 -0.10 -1.47
N ALA A 431 7.11 0.79 -1.94
CA ALA A 431 8.50 0.46 -2.17
C ALA A 431 9.22 0.03 -0.86
N ARG A 432 8.85 0.61 0.29
CA ARG A 432 9.34 0.17 1.61
C ARG A 432 9.05 -1.30 1.92
N ASN A 433 7.90 -1.81 1.48
CA ASN A 433 7.48 -3.20 1.71
C ASN A 433 8.16 -4.15 0.73
N ALA A 434 8.27 -3.76 -0.54
CA ALA A 434 9.00 -4.55 -1.55
C ALA A 434 10.45 -4.81 -1.15
N VAL A 435 11.05 -3.85 -0.45
CA VAL A 435 12.35 -4.01 0.18
C VAL A 435 12.23 -5.06 1.30
N ALA A 436 11.37 -4.97 2.31
CA ALA A 436 11.34 -5.85 3.49
C ALA A 436 11.25 -7.42 3.31
N SER A 437 11.17 -8.00 2.10
CA SER A 437 11.01 -9.47 1.85
C SER A 437 12.27 -10.35 2.08
N PRO A 438 12.15 -11.60 2.59
CA PRO A 438 13.26 -12.51 2.91
C PRO A 438 14.02 -13.05 1.70
N ALA A 439 13.40 -13.09 0.51
CA ALA A 439 14.13 -13.43 -0.73
C ALA A 439 15.26 -12.43 -1.05
N GLN A 440 15.21 -11.22 -0.47
CA GLN A 440 16.29 -10.23 -0.50
C GLN A 440 17.07 -10.12 0.83
N ALA A 441 16.66 -10.83 1.88
CA ALA A 441 17.35 -10.82 3.19
C ALA A 441 18.77 -11.39 3.10
N ALA A 442 18.98 -12.44 2.30
CA ALA A 442 20.32 -12.97 2.00
C ALA A 442 21.21 -11.98 1.23
N ASP A 443 20.61 -11.05 0.46
CA ASP A 443 21.31 -9.99 -0.28
C ASP A 443 21.53 -8.73 0.57
N ARG A 444 20.82 -8.60 1.69
CA ARG A 444 20.99 -7.55 2.73
C ARG A 444 21.91 -7.93 3.88
N GLY A 445 22.48 -9.12 3.82
CA GLY A 445 23.26 -9.69 4.91
C GLY A 445 22.42 -9.97 6.17
N ILE A 446 21.12 -10.24 6.04
CA ILE A 446 20.36 -10.80 7.16
C ILE A 446 20.62 -12.31 7.16
N PHE A 447 21.29 -12.80 8.20
CA PHE A 447 21.53 -14.21 8.44
C PHE A 447 20.54 -14.73 9.47
N SER A 448 19.58 -15.53 9.02
CA SER A 448 18.59 -16.17 9.90
C SER A 448 18.78 -17.68 9.89
N THR A 449 18.80 -18.29 11.08
CA THR A 449 18.91 -19.74 11.22
C THR A 449 18.28 -20.23 12.51
N THR A 450 18.03 -21.53 12.58
CA THR A 450 17.57 -22.21 13.78
C THR A 450 18.63 -23.19 14.25
N LEU A 451 19.12 -22.96 15.46
CA LEU A 451 20.06 -23.82 16.17
C LEU A 451 19.31 -24.67 17.18
N ASN A 452 19.75 -25.91 17.38
CA ASN A 452 19.08 -26.86 18.27
C ASN A 452 20.08 -27.40 19.29
N SER A 453 19.64 -27.56 20.54
CA SER A 453 20.36 -28.28 21.60
C SER A 453 19.47 -29.37 22.21
N GLU A 454 20.00 -30.11 23.20
CA GLU A 454 19.17 -31.03 23.99
C GLU A 454 18.17 -30.30 24.89
N LEU A 455 18.38 -29.02 25.18
CA LEU A 455 17.54 -28.25 26.10
C LEU A 455 16.55 -27.33 25.39
N PHE A 456 16.93 -26.75 24.25
CA PHE A 456 16.17 -25.69 23.59
C PHE A 456 16.37 -25.66 22.07
N GLN A 457 15.48 -24.93 21.40
CA GLN A 457 15.63 -24.46 20.03
C GLN A 457 15.86 -22.94 20.07
N LEU A 458 16.91 -22.46 19.40
CA LEU A 458 17.27 -21.06 19.32
C LEU A 458 17.16 -20.59 17.88
N GLN A 459 16.25 -19.66 17.61
CA GLN A 459 16.24 -18.93 16.36
C GLN A 459 17.11 -17.67 16.49
N LEU A 460 18.00 -17.50 15.52
CA LEU A 460 19.00 -16.45 15.47
C LEU A 460 18.76 -15.63 14.20
N ASP A 461 18.71 -14.31 14.36
CA ASP A 461 18.79 -13.35 13.27
C ASP A 461 20.00 -12.43 13.52
N ILE A 462 20.86 -12.26 12.51
CA ILE A 462 21.96 -11.28 12.51
C ILE A 462 21.79 -10.38 11.31
N GLU A 463 21.70 -9.06 11.53
CA GLU A 463 21.55 -8.10 10.44
C GLU A 463 22.37 -6.83 10.64
N PRO A 464 22.98 -6.27 9.59
CA PRO A 464 23.01 -6.71 8.19
C PRO A 464 24.25 -7.58 7.84
N LEU A 465 24.75 -8.42 8.76
CA LEU A 465 25.91 -9.33 8.62
C LEU A 465 27.02 -8.81 7.69
N LYS A 466 27.48 -7.59 7.99
CA LYS A 466 28.54 -6.90 7.25
C LYS A 466 29.59 -6.34 8.22
N THR A 467 30.71 -5.88 7.67
CA THR A 467 31.69 -5.16 8.49
C THR A 467 31.08 -3.90 9.12
N GLY A 468 31.30 -3.67 10.41
CA GLY A 468 30.69 -2.60 11.19
C GLY A 468 29.66 -3.11 12.19
N ASN A 469 28.68 -2.27 12.53
CA ASN A 469 27.66 -2.61 13.53
C ASN A 469 26.61 -3.54 12.93
N ASN A 470 26.27 -4.59 13.68
CA ASN A 470 25.24 -5.57 13.37
C ASN A 470 24.38 -5.78 14.61
N GLU A 471 23.08 -5.93 14.42
CA GLU A 471 22.14 -6.33 15.45
C GLU A 471 21.99 -7.86 15.44
N VAL A 472 21.79 -8.43 16.62
CA VAL A 472 21.63 -9.86 16.87
C VAL A 472 20.33 -10.04 17.65
N HIS A 473 19.35 -10.71 17.05
CA HIS A 473 18.11 -11.09 17.73
C HIS A 473 18.07 -12.60 17.99
N LEU A 474 17.63 -12.94 19.20
CA LEU A 474 17.61 -14.30 19.72
C LEU A 474 16.23 -14.66 20.24
N TYR A 475 15.63 -15.69 19.69
CA TYR A 475 14.33 -16.21 20.11
C TYR A 475 14.48 -17.65 20.60
N ALA A 476 14.23 -17.86 21.89
CA ALA A 476 14.31 -19.17 22.51
C ALA A 476 12.95 -19.85 22.54
N TYR A 477 12.95 -21.09 22.09
CA TYR A 477 11.81 -21.98 22.14
C TYR A 477 12.19 -23.27 22.86
N THR A 478 11.22 -23.89 23.51
CA THR A 478 11.30 -25.29 23.93
C THR A 478 11.55 -26.16 22.69
N ARG A 479 12.02 -27.39 22.86
CA ARG A 479 12.25 -28.28 21.71
C ARG A 479 10.98 -28.54 20.89
N ASN A 480 9.82 -28.45 21.52
CA ASN A 480 8.52 -28.56 20.87
C ASN A 480 8.00 -27.21 20.31
N GLY A 481 8.79 -26.13 20.29
CA GLY A 481 8.44 -24.85 19.64
C GLY A 481 7.62 -23.85 20.47
N ALA A 482 7.31 -24.11 21.74
CA ALA A 482 6.67 -23.11 22.61
C ALA A 482 7.71 -22.07 23.09
N PRO A 483 7.34 -20.79 23.28
CA PRO A 483 8.24 -19.78 23.85
C PRO A 483 8.88 -20.27 25.15
N LEU A 484 10.20 -20.13 25.27
CA LEU A 484 10.96 -20.60 26.43
C LEU A 484 11.43 -19.43 27.29
N VAL A 485 11.15 -19.49 28.59
CA VAL A 485 11.66 -18.52 29.56
C VAL A 485 13.17 -18.75 29.76
N VAL A 486 13.99 -17.77 29.42
CA VAL A 486 15.45 -17.82 29.59
C VAL A 486 15.87 -16.92 30.76
N LYS A 487 16.63 -17.47 31.71
CA LYS A 487 17.12 -16.74 32.89
C LYS A 487 18.35 -15.89 32.56
N GLU A 488 19.25 -16.39 31.72
CA GLU A 488 20.46 -15.69 31.33
C GLU A 488 20.87 -16.01 29.88
N TRP A 489 21.35 -14.98 29.19
CA TRP A 489 21.83 -15.05 27.82
C TRP A 489 23.30 -14.64 27.78
N LYS A 490 24.16 -15.48 27.22
CA LYS A 490 25.53 -15.12 26.86
C LYS A 490 25.75 -15.35 25.38
N VAL A 491 26.37 -14.37 24.72
CA VAL A 491 26.59 -14.37 23.29
C VAL A 491 28.06 -14.04 23.03
N GLY A 492 28.70 -14.85 22.20
CA GLY A 492 30.08 -14.65 21.78
C GLY A 492 30.20 -14.59 20.26
N ALA A 493 31.12 -13.78 19.77
CA ALA A 493 31.49 -13.72 18.35
C ALA A 493 33.00 -13.83 18.19
N ALA A 494 33.50 -14.69 17.31
CA ALA A 494 34.93 -14.89 17.08
C ALA A 494 35.26 -14.94 15.59
N LEU A 495 36.47 -14.55 15.21
CA LEU A 495 37.00 -14.75 13.86
C LEU A 495 38.35 -15.49 13.95
N PRO A 496 38.33 -16.82 14.18
CA PRO A 496 39.54 -17.60 14.43
C PRO A 496 40.57 -17.52 13.30
N ALA A 497 40.11 -17.39 12.05
CA ALA A 497 40.97 -17.26 10.87
C ALA A 497 41.89 -16.02 10.90
N GLN A 498 41.53 -15.00 11.70
CA GLN A 498 42.33 -13.79 11.90
C GLN A 498 42.87 -13.68 13.34
N GLY A 499 42.79 -14.76 14.13
CA GLY A 499 43.22 -14.75 15.53
C GLY A 499 42.36 -13.88 16.45
N ILE A 500 41.13 -13.54 16.05
CA ILE A 500 40.18 -12.83 16.90
C ILE A 500 39.46 -13.85 17.78
N GLU A 501 39.84 -13.89 19.06
CA GLU A 501 39.18 -14.67 20.11
C GLU A 501 37.73 -14.21 20.35
N PRO A 502 36.88 -15.06 20.98
CA PRO A 502 35.49 -14.71 21.25
C PRO A 502 35.35 -13.39 22.02
N ILE A 503 34.64 -12.43 21.44
CA ILE A 503 34.19 -11.20 22.10
C ILE A 503 32.78 -11.38 22.63
N ASP A 504 32.53 -10.91 23.85
CA ASP A 504 31.19 -10.90 24.43
C ASP A 504 30.31 -9.87 23.71
N VAL A 505 29.14 -10.32 23.27
CA VAL A 505 28.11 -9.48 22.66
C VAL A 505 27.06 -9.18 23.74
N PRO A 506 26.98 -7.93 24.23
CA PRO A 506 25.98 -7.59 25.23
C PRO A 506 24.58 -7.68 24.62
N VAL A 507 23.71 -8.45 25.28
CA VAL A 507 22.31 -8.61 24.90
C VAL A 507 21.38 -8.13 26.01
N LEU A 508 20.33 -7.42 25.60
CA LEU A 508 19.22 -7.00 26.44
C LEU A 508 18.07 -7.98 26.26
N ARG A 509 17.57 -8.50 27.39
CA ARG A 509 16.32 -9.28 27.41
C ARG A 509 15.15 -8.35 27.14
N LEU A 510 14.40 -8.60 26.07
CA LEU A 510 13.22 -7.83 25.69
C LEU A 510 11.93 -8.49 26.20
N THR A 511 11.86 -9.81 26.14
CA THR A 511 10.76 -10.62 26.73
C THR A 511 11.32 -11.86 27.41
N ASP A 512 10.45 -12.75 27.90
CA ASP A 512 10.90 -13.99 28.53
C ASP A 512 11.69 -14.91 27.59
N SER A 513 11.37 -14.88 26.30
CA SER A 513 11.95 -15.73 25.27
C SER A 513 12.73 -14.98 24.19
N HIS A 514 12.86 -13.65 24.29
CA HIS A 514 13.52 -12.81 23.28
C HIS A 514 14.60 -11.92 23.90
N ALA A 515 15.78 -11.91 23.29
CA ALA A 515 16.86 -10.97 23.57
C ALA A 515 17.36 -10.30 22.28
N SER A 516 17.85 -9.07 22.38
CA SER A 516 18.53 -8.35 21.30
C SER A 516 19.85 -7.76 21.77
N GLY A 517 20.86 -7.70 20.91
CA GLY A 517 22.14 -7.03 21.18
C GLY A 517 22.79 -6.50 19.93
N THR A 518 23.87 -5.74 20.09
CA THR A 518 24.64 -5.18 18.98
C THR A 518 26.09 -5.65 19.04
N VAL A 519 26.62 -6.11 17.91
CA VAL A 519 28.02 -6.52 17.76
C VAL A 519 28.69 -5.73 16.63
N THR A 520 29.92 -5.27 16.88
CA THR A 520 30.73 -4.62 15.85
C THR A 520 31.69 -5.65 15.26
N LEU A 521 31.57 -5.96 13.97
CA LEU A 521 32.39 -6.94 13.26
C LEU A 521 33.42 -6.18 12.39
N PRO A 522 34.69 -6.05 12.80
CA PRO A 522 35.66 -5.17 12.13
C PRO A 522 36.18 -5.70 10.79
N ALA A 523 36.02 -7.00 10.51
CA ALA A 523 36.65 -7.66 9.37
C ALA A 523 35.71 -8.66 8.69
N LYS A 524 35.96 -8.87 7.39
CA LYS A 524 35.30 -9.88 6.57
C LYS A 524 35.81 -11.28 6.91
N GLY A 525 34.96 -12.29 6.72
CA GLY A 525 35.32 -13.70 6.92
C GLY A 525 34.23 -14.49 7.62
N ASP A 526 34.55 -15.75 7.92
CA ASP A 526 33.63 -16.69 8.58
C ASP A 526 33.66 -16.49 10.10
N TRP A 527 32.73 -15.68 10.60
CA TRP A 527 32.57 -15.43 12.02
C TRP A 527 31.85 -16.59 12.69
N ARG A 528 32.42 -17.09 13.79
CA ARG A 528 31.81 -18.10 14.66
C ARG A 528 31.04 -17.40 15.76
N PHE A 529 29.74 -17.67 15.85
CA PHE A 529 28.89 -17.18 16.93
C PHE A 529 28.57 -18.31 17.90
N SER A 530 28.60 -18.01 19.19
CA SER A 530 28.24 -18.93 20.28
C SER A 530 27.14 -18.33 21.15
N PHE A 531 26.15 -19.13 21.49
CA PHE A 531 25.00 -18.70 22.29
C PHE A 531 24.80 -19.69 23.43
N THR A 532 24.99 -19.20 24.65
CA THR A 532 24.81 -19.97 25.88
C THR A 532 23.58 -19.45 26.59
N LEU A 533 22.57 -20.31 26.73
CA LEU A 533 21.31 -19.98 27.39
C LEU A 533 21.20 -20.82 28.66
N ARG A 534 20.95 -20.14 29.79
CA ARG A 534 20.59 -20.77 31.05
C ARG A 534 19.10 -20.68 31.28
N ILE A 535 18.44 -21.83 31.40
CA ILE A 535 16.98 -21.95 31.45
C ILE A 535 16.48 -22.32 32.85
N SER A 536 17.34 -22.90 33.69
CA SER A 536 17.07 -23.17 35.11
C SER A 536 18.33 -22.87 35.95
N ASP A 537 18.30 -23.17 37.25
CA ASP A 537 19.50 -22.97 38.09
C ASP A 537 20.64 -23.96 37.77
N PHE A 538 20.32 -25.05 37.06
CA PHE A 538 21.25 -26.13 36.74
C PHE A 538 21.39 -26.41 35.24
N ASP A 539 20.42 -25.98 34.43
CA ASP A 539 20.34 -26.30 33.01
C ASP A 539 20.84 -25.14 32.14
N GLU A 540 21.99 -25.35 31.51
CA GLU A 540 22.62 -24.45 30.55
C GLU A 540 23.13 -25.25 29.35
N ALA A 541 22.96 -24.73 28.14
CA ALA A 541 23.57 -25.32 26.94
C ALA A 541 24.07 -24.23 26.00
N THR A 542 25.12 -24.58 25.25
CA THR A 542 25.72 -23.72 24.23
C THR A 542 25.47 -24.28 22.84
N VAL A 543 24.97 -23.43 21.95
CA VAL A 543 24.88 -23.72 20.50
C VAL A 543 25.78 -22.78 19.73
N THR A 544 26.30 -23.23 18.59
CA THR A 544 27.20 -22.42 17.76
C THR A 544 26.78 -22.45 16.29
N THR A 545 27.14 -21.40 15.55
CA THR A 545 26.97 -21.32 14.11
C THR A 545 28.09 -20.50 13.48
N VAL A 546 28.23 -20.62 12.16
CA VAL A 546 29.19 -19.84 11.38
C VAL A 546 28.41 -19.01 10.36
N ALA A 547 28.73 -17.72 10.29
CA ALA A 547 28.13 -16.79 9.35
C ALA A 547 29.21 -15.98 8.63
N THR A 548 29.15 -15.97 7.29
CA THR A 548 30.16 -15.30 6.46
C THR A 548 29.85 -13.81 6.31
N VAL A 549 30.68 -12.96 6.91
CA VAL A 549 30.62 -11.49 6.78
C VAL A 549 31.30 -11.06 5.49
N LYS A 550 30.55 -10.39 4.61
CA LYS A 550 30.99 -9.99 3.26
C LYS A 550 31.66 -8.62 3.19
#